data_AF-A0A7C5MJF3-F1
#
_entry.id   AF-A0A7C5MJF3-F1
#
_cell.length_a   1.000
_cell.length_b   1.000
_cell.length_c   1.000
_cell.angle_alpha   90.00
_cell.angle_beta   90.00
_cell.angle_gamma   90.00
#
_symmetry.space_group_name_H-M   'P 1'
#
loop_
_entity.id
_entity.type
_entity.pdbx_description
1 polymer ?
#
loop_
_entity_poly.entity_id
_entity_poly.type
_entity_poly.pdbx_seq_one_letter_code
_entity_poly.pdbx_strand_id
1 'polypeptide(L)'
;MQANISEIFFSIQGEGPLVGLPFLFVRFSECNLKCNYCDTKWNWKKTEYCRVSEKKLIPNPITLSTFFDILRNFNFQYISFTGGEPLLHYNFIERSFLHLHNKKILIETNGTLPLYITEKLIERIDFWSVDIKLPSLVNSNYFELHKKFIERLSDSKGKIIIKIVFSKKTTEQELIDAFKLITPFEGKDTSVIFQPLTEGRKIRMNERLLSTIYKIMVESKLDIRIIPQIHKILRLK
;
A
#
# COMPACT_ATOMS: atom_id res chain seq x y z
N MET A 1 -17.65 -15.65 6.65
CA MET A 1 -16.79 -14.75 5.83
C MET A 1 -15.37 -15.30 5.87
N GLN A 2 -14.68 -15.29 4.72
CA GLN A 2 -13.34 -15.83 4.58
C GLN A 2 -12.51 -14.99 3.59
N ALA A 3 -11.19 -15.05 3.68
CA ALA A 3 -10.28 -14.36 2.78
C ALA A 3 -9.07 -15.24 2.43
N ASN A 4 -8.49 -15.04 1.26
CA ASN A 4 -7.24 -15.69 0.88
C ASN A 4 -6.09 -14.84 1.42
N ILE A 5 -5.38 -15.36 2.43
CA ILE A 5 -4.26 -14.67 3.08
C ILE A 5 -3.00 -15.48 2.80
N SER A 6 -1.97 -14.87 2.23
CA SER A 6 -0.71 -15.57 1.99
C SER A 6 0.20 -15.58 3.20
N GLU A 7 0.24 -14.48 3.94
CA GLU A 7 1.15 -14.34 5.07
C GLU A 7 0.58 -13.47 6.19
N ILE A 8 0.87 -13.84 7.44
CA ILE A 8 0.67 -12.97 8.62
C ILE A 8 1.97 -12.99 9.42
N PHE A 9 2.63 -11.84 9.58
CA PHE A 9 3.97 -11.79 10.20
C PHE A 9 4.31 -10.40 10.78
N PHE A 10 5.20 -10.39 11.78
CA PHE A 10 5.80 -9.16 12.28
C PHE A 10 6.95 -8.70 11.39
N SER A 11 6.99 -7.41 11.10
CA SER A 11 8.14 -6.76 10.49
C SER A 11 8.15 -5.27 10.85
N ILE A 12 9.12 -4.54 10.30
CA ILE A 12 9.19 -3.08 10.40
C ILE A 12 8.64 -2.51 9.09
N GLN A 13 7.78 -1.50 9.18
CA GLN A 13 7.33 -0.75 8.01
C GLN A 13 8.54 -0.18 7.27
N GLY A 14 8.67 -0.52 5.99
CA GLY A 14 9.81 -0.18 5.17
C GLY A 14 9.55 0.94 4.17
N GLU A 15 8.34 1.48 4.12
CA GLU A 15 7.92 2.48 3.12
C GLU A 15 7.13 3.63 3.73
N GLY A 16 7.12 4.77 3.02
CA GLY A 16 6.36 5.96 3.38
C GLY A 16 6.80 6.65 4.69
N PRO A 17 5.98 7.57 5.23
CA PRO A 17 6.31 8.34 6.44
C PRO A 17 6.25 7.51 7.72
N LEU A 18 5.71 6.28 7.66
CA LEU A 18 5.61 5.34 8.78
C LEU A 18 6.82 4.40 8.89
N VAL A 19 7.83 4.60 8.04
CA VAL A 19 9.03 3.78 7.99
C VAL A 19 9.72 3.70 9.36
N GLY A 20 10.16 2.51 9.75
CA GLY A 20 10.81 2.24 11.04
C GLY A 20 9.86 1.78 12.16
N LEU A 21 8.55 1.89 11.99
CA LEU A 21 7.58 1.43 12.99
C LEU A 21 7.34 -0.10 12.93
N PRO A 22 7.11 -0.78 14.06
CA PRO A 22 6.76 -2.19 14.09
C PRO A 22 5.30 -2.42 13.70
N PHE A 23 5.07 -3.29 12.72
CA PHE A 23 3.75 -3.61 12.18
C PHE A 23 3.52 -5.13 12.19
N LEU A 24 2.29 -5.53 12.51
CA LEU A 24 1.77 -6.82 12.08
C LEU A 24 1.29 -6.68 10.63
N PHE A 25 1.91 -7.40 9.70
CA PHE A 25 1.49 -7.43 8.31
C PHE A 25 0.51 -8.58 8.09
N VAL A 26 -0.60 -8.27 7.42
CA VAL A 26 -1.56 -9.24 6.88
C VAL A 26 -1.54 -9.09 5.37
N ARG A 27 -0.88 -10.02 4.70
CA ARG A 27 -0.73 -10.04 3.25
C ARG A 27 -1.83 -10.90 2.64
N PHE A 28 -2.79 -10.30 1.95
CA PHE A 28 -3.78 -11.08 1.20
C PHE A 28 -3.15 -11.70 -0.05
N SER A 29 -3.80 -12.68 -0.63
CA SER A 29 -3.48 -13.20 -1.96
C SER A 29 -4.40 -12.57 -3.00
N GLU A 30 -4.06 -12.75 -4.28
CA GLU A 30 -4.78 -12.23 -5.44
C GLU A 30 -4.56 -10.73 -5.65
N CYS A 31 -4.31 -10.35 -6.90
CA CYS A 31 -4.17 -8.95 -7.30
C CYS A 31 -4.84 -8.75 -8.66
N ASN A 32 -5.54 -7.63 -8.82
CA ASN A 32 -6.14 -7.24 -10.09
C ASN A 32 -5.11 -6.66 -11.08
N LEU A 33 -3.87 -6.41 -10.65
CA LEU A 33 -2.80 -5.84 -11.47
C LEU A 33 -1.58 -6.78 -11.58
N LYS A 34 -0.82 -6.64 -12.67
CA LYS A 34 0.45 -7.35 -12.90
C LYS A 34 1.58 -6.37 -13.14
N CYS A 35 2.08 -5.75 -12.07
CA CYS A 35 3.14 -4.76 -12.15
C CYS A 35 4.47 -5.39 -12.56
N ASN A 36 5.24 -4.73 -13.44
CA ASN A 36 6.50 -5.25 -13.96
C ASN A 36 7.55 -5.46 -12.85
N TYR A 37 7.52 -4.57 -11.86
CA TYR A 37 8.45 -4.49 -10.72
C TYR A 37 7.91 -5.14 -9.43
N CYS A 38 6.78 -5.85 -9.49
CA CYS A 38 6.19 -6.45 -8.29
C CYS A 38 7.15 -7.46 -7.64
N ASP A 39 7.44 -7.28 -6.36
CA ASP A 39 8.31 -8.19 -5.59
C ASP A 39 7.59 -9.47 -5.17
N THR A 40 6.26 -9.48 -5.22
CA THR A 40 5.40 -10.60 -4.77
C THR A 40 4.57 -11.16 -5.93
N LYS A 41 5.16 -11.40 -7.11
CA LYS A 41 4.44 -11.95 -8.29
C LYS A 41 3.77 -13.30 -7.99
N TRP A 42 4.40 -14.10 -7.12
CA TRP A 42 3.85 -15.37 -6.63
C TRP A 42 2.48 -15.19 -5.93
N ASN A 43 2.19 -13.98 -5.43
CA ASN A 43 0.99 -13.65 -4.66
C ASN A 43 -0.16 -13.08 -5.53
N TRP A 44 0.00 -13.04 -6.86
CA TRP A 44 -1.06 -12.60 -7.78
C TRP A 44 -2.24 -13.57 -7.91
N LYS A 45 -2.05 -14.82 -7.49
CA LYS A 45 -3.07 -15.87 -7.48
C LYS A 45 -3.37 -16.28 -6.05
N LYS A 46 -4.43 -17.06 -5.87
CA LYS A 46 -4.73 -17.72 -4.59
C LYS A 46 -3.55 -18.58 -4.16
N THR A 47 -3.20 -18.49 -2.88
CA THR A 47 -2.23 -19.36 -2.24
C THR A 47 -2.98 -20.46 -1.49
N GLU A 48 -2.45 -21.69 -1.50
CA GLU A 48 -3.10 -22.83 -0.81
C GLU A 48 -3.07 -22.69 0.71
N TYR A 49 -2.04 -22.01 1.24
CA TYR A 49 -1.83 -21.84 2.67
C TYR A 49 -1.46 -20.39 3.00
N CYS A 50 -1.98 -19.92 4.13
CA CYS A 50 -1.46 -18.78 4.84
C CYS A 50 -0.29 -19.20 5.71
N ARG A 51 0.84 -18.52 5.56
CA ARG A 51 2.01 -18.71 6.41
C ARG A 51 2.00 -17.70 7.55
N VAL A 52 1.79 -18.20 8.76
CA VAL A 52 1.81 -17.40 9.98
C VAL A 52 3.21 -17.47 10.59
N SER A 53 3.89 -16.32 10.62
CA SER A 53 5.31 -16.21 10.96
C SER A 53 6.16 -17.17 10.10
N GLU A 54 7.22 -17.76 10.67
CA GLU A 54 8.11 -18.71 9.95
C GLU A 54 7.80 -20.18 10.23
N LYS A 55 6.74 -20.47 11.00
CA LYS A 55 6.60 -21.78 11.65
C LYS A 55 5.28 -22.50 11.38
N LYS A 56 4.22 -21.80 10.94
CA LYS A 56 2.88 -22.38 10.83
C LYS A 56 2.25 -22.12 9.46
N LEU A 57 1.72 -23.18 8.86
CA LEU A 57 0.89 -23.13 7.66
C LEU A 57 -0.56 -23.41 8.05
N ILE A 58 -1.47 -22.58 7.56
CA ILE A 58 -2.91 -22.69 7.79
C ILE A 58 -3.57 -22.74 6.42
N PRO A 59 -4.42 -23.73 6.12
CA PRO A 59 -5.10 -23.80 4.83
C PRO A 59 -5.92 -22.54 4.53
N ASN A 60 -5.86 -22.08 3.28
CA ASN A 60 -6.76 -21.06 2.77
C ASN A 60 -8.07 -21.70 2.26
N PRO A 61 -9.17 -20.92 2.21
CA PRO A 61 -9.30 -19.53 2.69
C PRO A 61 -9.41 -19.45 4.22
N ILE A 62 -8.83 -18.42 4.82
CA ILE A 62 -8.91 -18.17 6.27
C ILE A 62 -10.28 -17.60 6.65
N THR A 63 -10.94 -18.23 7.63
CA THR A 63 -12.18 -17.70 8.23
C THR A 63 -11.88 -16.58 9.24
N LEU A 64 -12.86 -15.71 9.52
CA LEU A 64 -12.72 -14.68 10.56
C LEU A 64 -12.37 -15.26 11.95
N SER A 65 -12.98 -16.38 12.34
CA SER A 65 -12.69 -17.03 13.62
C SER A 65 -11.21 -17.44 13.68
N THR A 66 -10.74 -18.14 12.64
CA THR A 66 -9.34 -18.55 12.53
C THR A 66 -8.40 -17.34 12.52
N PHE A 67 -8.79 -16.26 11.84
CA PHE A 67 -8.01 -15.02 11.83
C PHE A 67 -7.90 -14.40 13.22
N PHE A 68 -9.00 -14.31 13.98
CA PHE A 68 -8.98 -13.81 15.35
C PHE A 68 -8.15 -14.71 16.28
N ASP A 69 -8.23 -16.03 16.12
CA ASP A 69 -7.38 -16.98 16.84
C ASP A 69 -5.90 -16.74 16.56
N ILE A 70 -5.54 -16.49 15.30
CA ILE A 70 -4.18 -16.12 14.93
C ILE A 70 -3.78 -14.81 15.63
N LEU A 71 -4.58 -13.74 15.49
CA LEU A 71 -4.28 -12.41 16.03
C LEU A 71 -4.06 -12.41 17.54
N ARG A 72 -4.75 -13.28 18.30
CA ARG A 72 -4.56 -13.41 19.76
C ARG A 72 -3.13 -13.79 20.16
N ASN A 73 -2.35 -14.37 19.25
CA ASN A 73 -0.95 -14.72 19.49
C ASN A 73 0.04 -13.58 19.21
N PHE A 74 -0.45 -12.40 18.79
CA PHE A 74 0.38 -11.25 18.44
C PHE A 74 0.07 -10.07 19.37
N ASN A 75 1.11 -9.45 19.93
CA ASN A 75 1.00 -8.17 20.62
C ASN A 75 1.50 -7.05 19.70
N PHE A 76 0.57 -6.30 19.10
CA PHE A 76 0.87 -5.26 18.12
C PHE A 76 0.06 -4.00 18.39
N GLN A 77 0.58 -2.84 17.99
CA GLN A 77 -0.18 -1.57 17.99
C GLN A 77 -0.62 -1.18 16.57
N TYR A 78 0.20 -1.52 15.57
CA TYR A 78 -0.06 -1.23 14.17
C TYR A 78 -0.27 -2.52 13.39
N ILE A 79 -1.24 -2.50 12.47
CA ILE A 79 -1.52 -3.57 11.53
C ILE A 79 -1.59 -3.00 10.10
N SER A 80 -0.93 -3.66 9.16
CA SER A 80 -0.97 -3.32 7.73
C SER A 80 -1.72 -4.41 6.97
N PHE A 81 -2.84 -4.03 6.35
CA PHE A 81 -3.50 -4.86 5.35
C PHE A 81 -2.90 -4.51 3.98
N THR A 82 -2.23 -5.49 3.37
CA THR A 82 -1.43 -5.32 2.14
C THR A 82 -1.56 -6.55 1.25
N GLY A 83 -0.97 -6.53 0.06
CA GLY A 83 -0.73 -7.66 -0.86
C GLY A 83 -1.96 -8.49 -1.25
N GLY A 84 -1.95 -9.25 -2.35
CA GLY A 84 -1.81 -8.63 -3.65
C GLY A 84 -2.56 -7.31 -3.67
N GLU A 85 -3.88 -7.30 -3.82
CA GLU A 85 -4.71 -6.12 -3.59
C GLU A 85 -5.70 -6.35 -2.41
N PRO A 86 -5.50 -5.70 -1.25
CA PRO A 86 -6.31 -5.96 -0.06
C PRO A 86 -7.79 -5.59 -0.24
N LEU A 87 -8.12 -4.61 -1.08
CA LEU A 87 -9.52 -4.20 -1.27
C LEU A 87 -10.37 -5.23 -2.02
N LEU A 88 -9.76 -6.23 -2.67
CA LEU A 88 -10.50 -7.42 -3.12
C LEU A 88 -11.16 -8.18 -1.95
N HIS A 89 -10.64 -7.99 -0.74
CA HIS A 89 -11.11 -8.61 0.51
C HIS A 89 -11.70 -7.59 1.49
N TYR A 90 -12.16 -6.41 1.01
CA TYR A 90 -12.68 -5.31 1.85
C TYR A 90 -13.71 -5.74 2.90
N ASN A 91 -14.65 -6.61 2.53
CA ASN A 91 -15.67 -7.14 3.44
C ASN A 91 -15.06 -7.90 4.63
N PHE A 92 -13.97 -8.65 4.40
CA PHE A 92 -13.24 -9.34 5.46
C PHE A 92 -12.53 -8.34 6.37
N ILE A 93 -11.87 -7.33 5.78
CA ILE A 93 -11.19 -6.26 6.51
C ILE A 93 -12.18 -5.52 7.42
N GLU A 94 -13.35 -5.13 6.93
CA GLU A 94 -14.37 -4.47 7.73
C GLU A 94 -14.82 -5.30 8.93
N ARG A 95 -15.06 -6.60 8.72
CA ARG A 95 -15.48 -7.49 9.81
C ARG A 95 -14.36 -7.71 10.83
N SER A 96 -13.10 -7.55 10.42
CA SER A 96 -11.97 -7.66 11.34
C SER A 96 -11.89 -6.53 12.36
N PHE A 97 -12.56 -5.40 12.11
CA PHE A 97 -12.55 -4.23 12.99
C PHE A 97 -13.06 -4.52 14.41
N LEU A 98 -13.92 -5.54 14.57
CA LEU A 98 -14.44 -6.03 15.85
C LEU A 98 -13.32 -6.41 16.86
N HIS A 99 -12.13 -6.77 16.37
CA HIS A 99 -10.99 -7.16 17.21
C HIS A 99 -9.83 -6.15 17.15
N LEU A 100 -10.04 -5.02 16.47
CA LEU A 100 -8.98 -4.03 16.20
C LEU A 100 -9.27 -2.66 16.83
N HIS A 101 -10.28 -2.49 17.70
CA HIS A 101 -10.71 -1.18 18.20
C HIS A 101 -9.58 -0.25 18.69
N ASN A 102 -8.57 -0.78 19.38
CA ASN A 102 -7.44 0.00 19.93
C ASN A 102 -6.16 -0.11 19.08
N LYS A 103 -6.27 -0.53 17.81
CA LYS A 103 -5.14 -0.73 16.90
C LYS A 103 -5.16 0.32 15.80
N LYS A 104 -3.97 0.72 15.33
CA LYS A 104 -3.81 1.60 14.18
C LYS A 104 -3.76 0.76 12.90
N ILE A 105 -4.65 1.07 11.96
CA ILE A 105 -4.81 0.31 10.72
C ILE A 105 -4.28 1.09 9.54
N LEU A 106 -3.35 0.47 8.81
CA LEU A 106 -2.87 0.89 7.50
C LEU A 106 -3.46 -0.02 6.42
N ILE A 107 -3.99 0.58 5.34
CA ILE A 107 -4.24 -0.14 4.09
C ILE A 107 -3.17 0.27 3.07
N GLU A 108 -2.51 -0.72 2.48
CA GLU A 108 -1.59 -0.55 1.35
C GLU A 108 -2.24 -1.08 0.07
N THR A 109 -2.68 -0.18 -0.79
CA THR A 109 -3.48 -0.51 -1.98
C THR A 109 -2.86 0.06 -3.25
N ASN A 110 -3.12 -0.61 -4.38
CA ASN A 110 -2.79 -0.08 -5.69
C ASN A 110 -3.74 1.03 -6.16
N GLY A 111 -4.78 1.37 -5.41
CA GLY A 111 -5.62 2.54 -5.69
C GLY A 111 -6.46 2.44 -6.97
N THR A 112 -6.81 1.23 -7.44
CA THR A 112 -7.60 1.04 -8.67
C THR A 112 -9.03 0.52 -8.41
N LEU A 113 -9.42 0.37 -7.14
CA LEU A 113 -10.69 -0.23 -6.72
C LEU A 113 -11.61 0.77 -5.97
N PRO A 114 -12.00 1.91 -6.58
CA PRO A 114 -12.77 2.95 -5.88
C PRO A 114 -14.14 2.46 -5.38
N LEU A 115 -14.77 1.52 -6.10
CA LEU A 115 -16.07 0.95 -5.73
C LEU A 115 -16.02 0.06 -4.48
N TYR A 116 -14.83 -0.32 -4.04
CA TYR A 116 -14.61 -1.16 -2.85
C TYR A 116 -14.34 -0.32 -1.59
N ILE A 117 -14.32 1.01 -1.70
CA ILE A 117 -14.17 1.94 -0.58
C ILE A 117 -15.56 2.25 0.01
N THR A 118 -15.87 1.60 1.13
CA THR A 118 -17.11 1.81 1.88
C THR A 118 -16.94 2.88 2.95
N GLU A 119 -18.06 3.41 3.46
CA GLU A 119 -18.03 4.37 4.57
C GLU A 119 -17.37 3.81 5.83
N LYS A 120 -17.54 2.52 6.11
CA LYS A 120 -16.90 1.87 7.26
C LYS A 120 -15.38 1.88 7.14
N LEU A 121 -14.84 1.72 5.93
CA LEU A 121 -13.40 1.84 5.70
C LEU A 121 -12.94 3.29 5.86
N ILE A 122 -13.66 4.24 5.24
CA ILE A 122 -13.38 5.68 5.32
C ILE A 122 -13.28 6.17 6.76
N GLU A 123 -14.18 5.71 7.64
CA GLU A 123 -14.23 6.07 9.05
C GLU A 123 -13.18 5.37 9.91
N ARG A 124 -12.88 4.10 9.61
CA ARG A 124 -12.05 3.28 10.50
C ARG A 124 -10.57 3.34 10.16
N ILE A 125 -10.18 3.46 8.90
CA ILE A 125 -8.77 3.33 8.52
C ILE A 125 -7.98 4.56 8.99
N ASP A 126 -6.91 4.32 9.74
CA ASP A 126 -6.06 5.38 10.29
C ASP A 126 -5.09 5.91 9.23
N PHE A 127 -4.61 5.04 8.33
CA PHE A 127 -3.66 5.39 7.27
C PHE A 127 -4.03 4.72 5.94
N TRP A 128 -4.12 5.50 4.88
CA TRP A 128 -4.26 5.02 3.51
C TRP A 128 -2.95 5.21 2.76
N SER A 129 -2.24 4.13 2.44
CA SER A 129 -1.09 4.16 1.54
C SER A 129 -1.52 3.75 0.14
N VAL A 130 -1.72 4.74 -0.74
CA VAL A 130 -2.20 4.55 -2.11
C VAL A 130 -1.03 4.66 -3.09
N ASP A 131 -0.76 3.59 -3.82
CA ASP A 131 0.32 3.55 -4.81
C ASP A 131 -0.20 3.85 -6.23
N ILE A 132 -0.01 5.09 -6.69
CA ILE A 132 -0.35 5.52 -8.05
C ILE A 132 0.59 4.83 -9.03
N LYS A 133 0.02 3.97 -9.86
CA LYS A 133 0.75 3.13 -10.79
C LYS A 133 1.04 3.87 -12.09
N LEU A 134 2.30 4.18 -12.32
CA LEU A 134 2.76 4.83 -13.56
C LEU A 134 2.67 3.87 -14.75
N PRO A 135 2.10 4.29 -15.91
CA PRO A 135 1.90 3.43 -17.09
C PRO A 135 3.14 2.65 -17.55
N SER A 136 4.33 3.25 -17.50
CA SER A 136 5.62 2.64 -17.84
C SER A 136 5.98 1.43 -16.99
N LEU A 137 5.34 1.26 -15.83
CA LEU A 137 5.65 0.23 -14.84
C LEU A 137 4.56 -0.83 -14.67
N VAL A 138 3.40 -0.64 -15.32
CA VAL A 138 2.26 -1.54 -15.29
C VAL A 138 1.74 -1.85 -16.69
N ASN A 139 0.70 -2.66 -16.79
CA ASN A 139 0.18 -3.19 -18.06
C ASN A 139 -0.89 -2.30 -18.72
N SER A 140 -1.30 -1.20 -18.10
CA SER A 140 -2.31 -0.27 -18.63
C SER A 140 -2.21 1.09 -17.94
N ASN A 141 -2.91 2.09 -18.46
CA ASN A 141 -3.05 3.38 -17.80
C ASN A 141 -4.25 3.36 -16.85
N TYR A 142 -4.00 3.50 -15.54
CA TYR A 142 -5.02 3.46 -14.50
C TYR A 142 -5.33 4.82 -13.88
N PHE A 143 -4.83 5.92 -14.44
CA PHE A 143 -4.96 7.27 -13.84
C PHE A 143 -6.41 7.68 -13.58
N GLU A 144 -7.36 7.30 -14.44
CA GLU A 144 -8.78 7.58 -14.21
C GLU A 144 -9.34 6.82 -13.01
N LEU A 145 -8.90 5.57 -12.78
CA LEU A 145 -9.29 4.82 -11.59
C LEU A 145 -8.63 5.39 -10.34
N HIS A 146 -7.36 5.79 -10.42
CA HIS A 146 -6.66 6.46 -9.33
C HIS A 146 -7.32 7.76 -8.93
N LYS A 147 -7.74 8.57 -9.91
CA LYS A 147 -8.49 9.82 -9.68
C LYS A 147 -9.75 9.54 -8.86
N LYS A 148 -10.60 8.62 -9.32
CA LYS A 148 -11.83 8.23 -8.61
C LYS A 148 -11.55 7.67 -7.21
N PHE A 149 -10.47 6.91 -7.07
CA PHE A 149 -10.05 6.33 -5.80
C PHE A 149 -9.67 7.42 -4.80
N ILE A 150 -8.84 8.35 -5.23
CA ILE A 150 -8.37 9.49 -4.45
C ILE A 150 -9.55 10.40 -4.10
N GLU A 151 -10.44 10.71 -5.04
CA GLU A 151 -11.67 11.46 -4.78
C GLU A 151 -12.50 10.84 -3.66
N ARG A 152 -12.69 9.52 -3.66
CA ARG A 152 -13.40 8.79 -2.59
C ARG A 152 -12.73 8.90 -1.22
N LEU A 153 -11.41 9.04 -1.16
CA LEU A 153 -10.70 9.23 0.10
C LEU A 153 -10.81 10.66 0.66
N SER A 154 -11.40 11.60 -0.08
CA SER A 154 -11.56 12.99 0.38
C SER A 154 -12.30 13.11 1.72
N ASP A 155 -13.18 12.15 2.01
CA ASP A 155 -14.01 12.08 3.21
C ASP A 155 -13.33 11.28 4.34
N SER A 156 -12.14 10.72 4.10
CA SER A 156 -11.45 9.91 5.10
C SER A 156 -10.99 10.75 6.29
N LYS A 157 -11.23 10.20 7.49
CA LYS A 157 -10.69 10.73 8.75
C LYS A 157 -9.23 10.32 8.97
N GLY A 158 -8.75 9.33 8.24
CA GLY A 158 -7.38 8.84 8.31
C GLY A 158 -6.42 9.69 7.48
N LYS A 159 -5.13 9.58 7.81
CA LYS A 159 -4.07 10.23 7.04
C LYS A 159 -3.90 9.55 5.68
N ILE A 160 -3.79 10.36 4.62
CA ILE A 160 -3.60 9.88 3.26
C ILE A 160 -2.11 9.97 2.92
N ILE A 161 -1.58 8.87 2.41
CA ILE A 161 -0.19 8.74 1.97
C ILE A 161 -0.24 8.31 0.51
N ILE A 162 0.09 9.23 -0.38
CA ILE A 162 0.21 8.92 -1.79
C ILE A 162 1.64 8.48 -2.06
N LYS A 163 1.80 7.36 -2.76
CA LYS A 163 3.08 6.82 -3.18
C LYS A 163 3.13 6.76 -4.69
N ILE A 164 4.22 7.25 -5.27
CA ILE A 164 4.48 7.21 -6.71
C ILE A 164 5.80 6.46 -6.89
N VAL A 165 5.72 5.19 -7.26
CA VAL A 165 6.92 4.40 -7.56
C VAL A 165 7.43 4.76 -8.95
N PHE A 166 8.73 5.09 -9.06
CA PHE A 166 9.34 5.42 -10.34
C PHE A 166 10.66 4.68 -10.55
N SER A 167 11.05 4.52 -11.82
CA SER A 167 12.32 3.89 -12.21
C SER A 167 12.96 4.63 -13.39
N LYS A 168 14.09 4.14 -13.88
CA LYS A 168 14.72 4.65 -15.12
C LYS A 168 13.81 4.59 -16.37
N LYS A 169 12.75 3.77 -16.35
CA LYS A 169 11.78 3.64 -17.45
C LYS A 169 10.67 4.70 -17.40
N THR A 170 10.53 5.36 -16.26
CA THR A 170 9.51 6.38 -16.04
C THR A 170 9.88 7.66 -16.80
N THR A 171 8.88 8.31 -17.40
CA THR A 171 9.04 9.60 -18.06
C THR A 171 8.69 10.75 -17.11
N GLU A 172 9.21 11.95 -17.37
CA GLU A 172 8.85 13.15 -16.59
C GLU A 172 7.35 13.45 -16.69
N GLN A 173 6.78 13.27 -17.89
CA GLN A 173 5.37 13.51 -18.14
C GLN A 173 4.48 12.62 -17.26
N GLU A 174 4.82 11.34 -17.08
CA GLU A 174 4.10 10.46 -16.16
C GLU A 174 4.15 10.92 -14.71
N LEU A 175 5.29 11.44 -14.24
CA LEU A 175 5.41 11.98 -12.88
C LEU A 175 4.53 13.22 -12.71
N ILE A 176 4.55 14.12 -13.69
CA ILE A 176 3.74 15.33 -13.70
C ILE A 176 2.25 14.96 -13.72
N ASP A 177 1.84 14.04 -14.57
CA ASP A 177 0.44 13.65 -14.70
C ASP A 177 -0.06 12.89 -13.47
N ALA A 178 0.76 12.02 -12.87
CA ALA A 178 0.46 11.40 -11.58
C ALA A 178 0.34 12.45 -10.47
N PHE A 179 1.21 13.46 -10.46
CA PHE A 179 1.15 14.55 -9.48
C PHE A 179 -0.11 15.42 -9.66
N LYS A 180 -0.56 15.67 -10.89
CA LYS A 180 -1.83 16.40 -11.13
C LYS A 180 -3.06 15.70 -10.53
N LEU A 181 -3.03 14.38 -10.38
CA LEU A 181 -4.15 13.65 -9.74
C LEU A 181 -4.30 13.98 -8.26
N ILE A 182 -3.24 14.49 -7.62
CA ILE A 182 -3.16 14.67 -6.17
C ILE A 182 -3.15 16.14 -5.75
N THR A 183 -3.05 17.08 -6.69
CA THR A 183 -3.18 18.52 -6.41
C THR A 183 -4.50 18.89 -5.72
N PRO A 184 -5.65 18.19 -5.91
CA PRO A 184 -6.85 18.48 -5.13
C PRO A 184 -6.72 18.22 -3.61
N PHE A 185 -5.64 17.58 -3.17
CA PHE A 185 -5.34 17.32 -1.76
C PHE A 185 -4.42 18.38 -1.14
N GLU A 186 -4.00 19.41 -1.90
CA GLU A 186 -3.25 20.53 -1.32
C GLU A 186 -4.02 21.18 -0.17
N GLY A 187 -3.35 21.36 0.97
CA GLY A 187 -3.96 21.89 2.19
C GLY A 187 -4.65 20.84 3.08
N LYS A 188 -4.70 19.56 2.67
CA LYS A 188 -5.10 18.44 3.54
C LYS A 188 -3.88 17.79 4.19
N ASP A 189 -4.07 17.03 5.27
CA ASP A 189 -3.01 16.20 5.87
C ASP A 189 -2.70 14.98 4.98
N THR A 190 -1.97 15.26 3.89
CA THR A 190 -1.58 14.29 2.87
C THR A 190 -0.07 14.32 2.70
N SER A 191 0.58 13.16 2.83
CA SER A 191 1.99 13.00 2.50
C SER A 191 2.14 12.37 1.11
N VAL A 192 3.10 12.84 0.33
CA VAL A 192 3.39 12.34 -1.02
C VAL A 192 4.80 11.80 -1.06
N ILE A 193 4.94 10.55 -1.49
CA ILE A 193 6.21 9.83 -1.47
C ILE A 193 6.57 9.47 -2.90
N PHE A 194 7.54 10.18 -3.47
CA PHE A 194 8.22 9.73 -4.67
C PHE A 194 9.19 8.62 -4.29
N GLN A 195 8.83 7.38 -4.60
CA GLN A 195 9.57 6.20 -4.17
C GLN A 195 10.42 5.65 -5.32
N PRO A 196 11.75 5.81 -5.30
CA PRO A 196 12.58 5.21 -6.32
C PRO A 196 12.57 3.69 -6.16
N LEU A 197 12.38 2.98 -7.28
CA LEU A 197 12.41 1.53 -7.31
C LEU A 197 13.75 1.03 -6.77
N THR A 198 13.69 0.17 -5.75
CA THR A 198 14.88 -0.44 -5.13
C THR A 198 15.03 -1.87 -5.64
N GLU A 199 16.07 -2.12 -6.44
CA GLU A 199 16.36 -3.42 -7.05
C GLU A 199 17.62 -4.01 -6.42
N GLY A 200 17.51 -5.16 -5.75
CA GLY A 200 18.68 -5.82 -5.14
C GLY A 200 19.46 -4.91 -4.19
N ARG A 201 18.75 -4.07 -3.40
CA ARG A 201 19.28 -3.01 -2.50
C ARG A 201 19.89 -1.79 -3.17
N LYS A 202 19.92 -1.75 -4.50
CA LYS A 202 20.42 -0.60 -5.24
C LYS A 202 19.24 0.30 -5.60
N ILE A 203 19.39 1.57 -5.28
CA ILE A 203 18.50 2.62 -5.74
C ILE A 203 19.16 3.22 -6.98
N ARG A 204 18.45 3.24 -8.10
CA ARG A 204 18.92 3.89 -9.33
C ARG A 204 17.96 5.00 -9.67
N MET A 205 18.46 6.22 -9.64
CA MET A 205 17.70 7.42 -9.94
C MET A 205 18.20 8.02 -11.25
N ASN A 206 17.30 8.67 -11.98
CA ASN A 206 17.61 9.44 -13.17
C ASN A 206 17.67 10.91 -12.74
N GLU A 207 18.78 11.60 -13.02
CA GLU A 207 18.98 13.02 -12.66
C GLU A 207 17.88 13.93 -13.23
N ARG A 208 17.39 13.62 -14.43
CA ARG A 208 16.29 14.35 -15.07
C ARG A 208 14.98 14.19 -14.29
N LEU A 209 14.62 12.97 -13.91
CA LEU A 209 13.43 12.72 -13.07
C LEU A 209 13.58 13.35 -11.68
N LEU A 210 14.78 13.31 -11.10
CA LEU A 210 15.09 13.99 -9.85
C LEU A 210 14.87 15.50 -9.95
N SER A 211 15.32 16.13 -11.04
CA SER A 211 15.06 17.54 -11.32
C SER A 211 13.56 17.84 -11.43
N THR A 212 12.79 16.99 -12.11
CA THR A 212 11.32 17.11 -12.18
C THR A 212 10.69 17.04 -10.80
N ILE A 213 11.07 16.04 -9.99
CA ILE A 213 10.54 15.85 -8.64
C ILE A 213 10.91 17.05 -7.75
N TYR A 214 12.15 17.54 -7.84
CA TYR A 214 12.59 18.72 -7.09
C TYR A 214 11.74 19.95 -7.41
N LYS A 215 11.42 20.20 -8.69
CA LYS A 215 10.53 21.30 -9.08
C LYS A 215 9.14 21.15 -8.47
N ILE A 216 8.56 19.94 -8.56
CA ILE A 216 7.26 19.62 -7.93
C ILE A 216 7.31 19.87 -6.41
N MET A 217 8.39 19.47 -5.75
CA MET A 217 8.58 19.66 -4.30
C MET A 217 8.64 21.14 -3.89
N VAL A 218 9.26 22.00 -4.71
CA VAL A 218 9.39 23.43 -4.41
C VAL A 218 8.10 24.19 -4.69
N GLU A 219 7.34 23.78 -5.71
CA GLU A 219 6.14 24.49 -6.16
C GLU A 219 4.87 24.07 -5.40
N SER A 220 4.83 22.83 -4.88
CA SER A 220 3.65 22.30 -4.18
C SER A 220 3.61 22.66 -2.70
N LYS A 221 2.38 22.67 -2.15
CA LYS A 221 2.11 22.81 -0.71
C LYS A 221 1.98 21.47 0.03
N LEU A 222 2.16 20.34 -0.66
CA LEU A 222 2.07 19.00 -0.05
C LEU A 222 3.35 18.62 0.71
N ASP A 223 3.24 17.76 1.73
CA ASP A 223 4.38 17.13 2.40
C ASP A 223 5.00 16.07 1.48
N ILE A 224 5.86 16.52 0.56
CA ILE A 224 6.50 15.67 -0.45
C ILE A 224 7.87 15.20 0.04
N ARG A 225 8.14 13.89 -0.10
CA ARG A 225 9.41 13.26 0.28
C ARG A 225 9.87 12.29 -0.80
N ILE A 226 11.17 12.05 -0.83
CA ILE A 226 11.78 10.95 -1.59
C ILE A 226 12.24 9.90 -0.57
N ILE A 227 11.55 8.75 -0.53
CA ILE A 227 11.85 7.66 0.42
C ILE A 227 11.97 6.36 -0.37
N PRO A 228 13.11 5.65 -0.33
CA PRO A 228 13.27 4.36 -0.98
C PRO A 228 12.62 3.22 -0.16
N GLN A 229 12.62 2.01 -0.70
CA GLN A 229 12.12 0.82 0.00
C GLN A 229 13.14 0.34 1.03
N ILE A 230 13.07 0.87 2.25
CA ILE A 230 14.05 0.62 3.33
C ILE A 230 14.11 -0.86 3.72
N HIS A 231 12.98 -1.56 3.73
CA HIS A 231 12.95 -3.00 4.05
C HIS A 231 13.82 -3.82 3.10
N LYS A 232 13.88 -3.47 1.80
CA LYS A 232 14.78 -4.15 0.84
C LYS A 232 16.25 -3.93 1.17
N ILE A 233 16.61 -2.71 1.56
CA ILE A 233 17.98 -2.33 1.92
C ILE A 233 18.40 -3.07 3.20
N LEU A 234 17.53 -3.08 4.21
CA LEU A 234 17.79 -3.69 5.52
C LEU A 234 17.54 -5.21 5.58
N ARG A 235 17.03 -5.83 4.50
CA ARG A 235 16.66 -7.26 4.44
C ARG A 235 15.55 -7.63 5.42
N LEU A 236 14.61 -6.72 5.62
CA LEU A 236 13.41 -6.97 6.40
C LEU A 236 12.37 -7.65 5.51
N LYS A 237 11.50 -8.41 6.15
CA LYS A 237 10.44 -9.18 5.49
C LYS A 237 9.24 -8.30 5.14
#